data_AF-H0R2J9-F1
#
_entry.id   AF-H0R2J9-F1
#
_cell.length_a   1.000
_cell.length_b   1.000
_cell.length_c   1.000
_cell.angle_alpha   90.00
_cell.angle_beta   90.00
_cell.angle_gamma   90.00
#
_symmetry.space_group_name_H-M   'P 1'
#
loop_
_entity.id
_entity.type
_entity.pdbx_description
1 polymer ?
#
loop_
_entity_poly.entity_id
_entity_poly.type
_entity_poly.pdbx_seq_one_letter_code
_entity_poly.pdbx_strand_id
1 'polypeptide(L)'
;MLRPPTKHRLLWLAVHADKVGSNAYIVYALFVAPPILALIDDPSITLAVWLSLIFGAIALAILGICMAVGLGLAARNPDALDFDWYRSHFESGDLS
;
A
#
# COMPACT_ATOMS: atom_id res chain seq x y z
N MET A 1 -3.84 -18.52 11.91
CA MET A 1 -2.51 -17.89 11.77
C MET A 1 -1.79 -18.51 10.58
N LEU A 2 -1.90 -17.91 9.38
CA LEU A 2 -1.25 -18.43 8.18
C LEU A 2 0.13 -17.78 8.04
N ARG A 3 1.20 -18.56 8.23
CA ARG A 3 2.58 -18.12 7.97
C ARG A 3 2.79 -18.11 6.44
N PRO A 4 3.05 -16.96 5.79
CA PRO A 4 3.21 -16.93 4.35
C PRO A 4 4.56 -17.55 3.93
N PRO A 5 4.58 -18.31 2.82
CA PRO A 5 5.79 -18.91 2.27
C PRO A 5 6.83 -17.83 1.94
N THR A 6 8.09 -18.15 2.19
CA THR A 6 9.23 -17.23 2.29
C THR A 6 9.51 -16.38 1.03
N LYS A 7 8.97 -16.74 -0.15
CA LYS A 7 9.10 -15.95 -1.40
C LYS A 7 8.12 -14.77 -1.51
N HIS A 8 6.96 -14.79 -0.83
CA HIS A 8 5.95 -13.73 -0.93
C HIS A 8 6.05 -12.66 0.17
N ARG A 9 6.99 -12.79 1.11
CA ARG A 9 7.08 -11.91 2.29
C ARG A 9 7.41 -10.46 1.93
N LEU A 10 8.26 -10.23 0.94
CA LEU A 10 8.63 -8.88 0.48
C LEU A 10 7.46 -8.20 -0.25
N LEU A 11 6.75 -8.94 -1.09
CA LEU A 11 5.53 -8.49 -1.75
C LEU A 11 4.44 -8.15 -0.73
N TRP A 12 4.23 -9.03 0.25
CA TRP A 12 3.26 -8.79 1.32
C TRP A 12 3.64 -7.57 2.17
N LEU A 13 4.93 -7.43 2.52
CA LEU A 13 5.43 -6.27 3.25
C LEU A 13 5.22 -4.98 2.45
N ALA A 14 5.53 -4.98 1.15
CA ALA A 14 5.34 -3.83 0.28
C ALA A 14 3.85 -3.42 0.19
N VAL A 15 2.94 -4.38 0.01
CA VAL A 15 1.49 -4.11 -0.05
C VAL A 15 0.95 -3.63 1.30
N HIS A 16 1.43 -4.20 2.41
CA HIS A 16 0.99 -3.79 3.74
C HIS A 16 1.54 -2.41 4.10
N ALA A 17 2.80 -2.14 3.77
CA ALA A 17 3.42 -0.83 3.95
C ALA A 17 2.77 0.24 3.06
N ASP A 18 2.32 -0.09 1.85
CA ASP A 18 1.63 0.84 0.96
C ASP A 18 0.26 1.25 1.51
N LYS A 19 -0.53 0.27 1.96
CA LYS A 19 -1.82 0.55 2.62
C LYS A 19 -1.66 1.39 3.87
N VAL A 20 -0.74 1.02 4.75
CA VAL A 20 -0.52 1.72 6.02
C VAL A 20 0.05 3.12 5.76
N GLY A 21 1.03 3.24 4.88
CA GLY A 21 1.65 4.51 4.51
C GLY A 21 0.67 5.47 3.85
N SER A 22 -0.10 4.98 2.86
CA SER A 22 -1.09 5.81 2.16
C SER A 22 -2.20 6.27 3.10
N ASN A 23 -2.70 5.38 3.95
CA ASN A 23 -3.73 5.74 4.93
C ASN A 23 -3.22 6.77 5.94
N ALA A 24 -2.00 6.56 6.49
CA ALA A 24 -1.39 7.50 7.41
C ALA A 24 -1.15 8.86 6.76
N TYR A 25 -0.69 8.89 5.50
CA TYR A 25 -0.47 10.12 4.74
C TYR A 25 -1.77 10.91 4.51
N ILE A 26 -2.84 10.24 4.09
CA ILE A 26 -4.14 10.86 3.85
C ILE A 26 -4.71 11.43 5.16
N VAL A 27 -4.69 10.66 6.24
CA VAL A 27 -5.19 11.10 7.56
C VAL A 27 -4.39 12.30 8.06
N TYR A 28 -3.06 12.27 7.94
CA TYR A 28 -2.21 13.39 8.31
C TYR A 28 -2.50 14.65 7.47
N ALA A 29 -2.58 14.50 6.14
CA ALA A 29 -2.81 15.62 5.23
C ALA A 29 -4.19 16.26 5.42
N LEU A 30 -5.21 15.50 5.84
CA LEU A 30 -6.57 16.01 6.04
C LEU A 30 -6.82 16.55 7.46
N PHE A 31 -6.26 15.93 8.49
CA PHE A 31 -6.59 16.27 9.88
C PHE A 31 -5.51 17.06 10.60
N VAL A 32 -4.25 16.96 10.18
CA VAL A 32 -3.13 17.60 10.87
C VAL A 32 -2.68 18.85 10.11
N ALA A 33 -2.55 18.77 8.79
CA ALA A 33 -2.11 19.92 8.00
C ALA A 33 -3.10 21.11 8.05
N PRO A 34 -4.42 20.95 7.86
CA PRO A 34 -5.32 22.11 7.77
C PRO A 34 -5.43 22.92 9.08
N PRO A 35 -5.54 22.31 10.28
CA PRO A 35 -5.52 23.08 11.52
C PRO A 35 -4.20 23.82 11.73
N ILE A 36 -3.07 23.19 11.41
CA ILE A 36 -1.75 23.82 11.54
C ILE A 36 -1.65 25.03 10.61
N LEU A 37 -1.98 24.89 9.33
CA LEU A 37 -1.94 26.00 8.38
C LEU A 37 -2.99 27.08 8.66
N ALA A 38 -4.12 26.75 9.30
CA ALA A 38 -5.17 27.72 9.61
C ALA A 38 -4.92 28.50 10.91
N LEU A 39 -4.24 27.89 11.90
CA LEU A 39 -4.05 28.46 13.24
C LEU A 39 -2.67 29.10 13.42
N ILE A 40 -1.69 28.76 12.58
CA ILE A 40 -0.29 29.15 12.74
C ILE A 40 0.17 29.92 11.50
N ASP A 41 0.54 31.19 11.69
CA ASP A 41 1.01 32.09 10.63
C ASP A 41 2.55 32.22 10.60
N ASP A 42 3.25 31.13 10.98
CA ASP A 42 4.71 31.05 10.91
C ASP A 42 5.14 30.42 9.57
N PRO A 43 5.89 31.15 8.72
CA PRO A 43 6.41 30.64 7.46
C PRO A 43 7.26 29.37 7.62
N SER A 44 7.98 29.26 8.73
CA SER A 44 8.86 28.13 9.03
C SER A 44 8.06 26.85 9.26
N ILE A 45 6.93 26.95 9.97
CA ILE A 45 6.04 25.82 10.27
C ILE A 45 5.32 25.38 9.00
N THR A 46 4.83 26.34 8.22
CA THR A 46 4.19 26.06 6.93
C THR A 46 5.14 25.30 6.00
N LEU A 47 6.40 25.73 5.90
CA LEU A 47 7.42 25.05 5.10
C LEU A 47 7.71 23.64 5.61
N ALA A 48 7.75 23.44 6.93
CA ALA A 48 7.93 22.11 7.52
C ALA A 48 6.76 21.15 7.18
N VAL A 49 5.51 21.63 7.19
CA VAL A 49 4.35 20.84 6.78
C VAL A 49 4.45 20.44 5.32
N TRP A 50 4.78 21.38 4.43
CA TRP A 50 4.97 21.07 3.00
C TRP A 50 6.09 20.07 2.76
N LEU A 51 7.24 20.22 3.42
CA LEU A 51 8.33 19.25 3.33
C LEU A 51 7.90 17.86 3.82
N SER A 52 7.16 17.77 4.91
CA SER A 52 6.64 16.50 5.42
C SER A 52 5.70 15.82 4.41
N LEU A 53 4.86 16.59 3.71
CA LEU A 53 3.96 16.09 2.68
C LEU A 53 4.73 15.61 1.45
N ILE A 54 5.70 16.39 0.96
CA ILE A 54 6.53 16.01 -0.19
C ILE A 54 7.30 14.73 0.13
N PHE A 55 7.88 14.60 1.32
CA PHE A 55 8.63 13.41 1.72
C PHE A 55 7.71 12.18 1.81
N GLY A 56 6.50 12.35 2.35
CA GLY A 56 5.47 11.30 2.35
C GLY A 56 5.08 10.88 0.93
N ALA A 57 4.82 11.84 0.04
CA ALA A 57 4.47 11.57 -1.35
C ALA A 57 5.59 10.84 -2.12
N ILE A 58 6.86 11.22 -1.90
CA ILE A 58 8.02 10.53 -2.50
C ILE A 58 8.11 9.09 -1.98
N ALA A 59 7.96 8.88 -0.67
CA ALA A 59 7.99 7.54 -0.08
C ALA A 59 6.88 6.63 -0.66
N LEU A 60 5.68 7.18 -0.82
CA LEU A 60 4.56 6.47 -1.45
C LEU A 60 4.80 6.19 -2.94
N ALA A 61 5.37 7.13 -3.68
CA ALA A 61 5.70 6.94 -5.09
C ALA A 61 6.70 5.80 -5.28
N ILE A 62 7.74 5.73 -4.43
CA ILE A 62 8.72 4.63 -4.44
C ILE A 62 8.02 3.29 -4.17
N LEU A 63 7.13 3.24 -3.18
CA LEU A 63 6.38 2.03 -2.85
C LEU A 63 5.44 1.56 -3.97
N GLY A 64 4.76 2.51 -4.62
CA GLY A 64 3.92 2.22 -5.79
C GLY A 64 4.71 1.61 -6.94
N ILE A 65 5.93 2.09 -7.19
CA ILE A 65 6.84 1.50 -8.19
C ILE A 65 7.20 0.06 -7.79
N CYS A 66 7.53 -0.19 -6.53
CA CYS A 66 7.81 -1.55 -6.05
C CYS A 66 6.63 -2.51 -6.26
N MET A 67 5.39 -2.05 -6.02
CA MET A 67 4.19 -2.84 -6.27
C MET A 67 4.00 -3.13 -7.75
N ALA A 68 4.15 -2.12 -8.62
CA ALA A 68 4.01 -2.27 -10.07
C ALA A 68 5.01 -3.28 -10.64
N VAL A 69 6.26 -3.23 -10.16
CA VAL A 69 7.30 -4.21 -10.52
C VAL A 69 6.94 -5.61 -10.01
N GLY A 70 6.47 -5.72 -8.76
CA GLY A 70 6.06 -7.00 -8.17
C GLY A 70 4.90 -7.67 -8.93
N LEU A 71 3.89 -6.88 -9.32
CA LEU A 71 2.77 -7.35 -10.13
C LEU A 71 3.20 -7.70 -11.56
N GLY A 72 4.06 -6.89 -12.17
CA GLY A 72 4.61 -7.17 -13.49
C GLY A 72 5.43 -8.47 -13.53
N LEU A 73 6.19 -8.77 -12.47
CA LEU A 73 6.89 -10.05 -12.33
C LEU A 73 5.94 -11.22 -12.07
N ALA A 74 4.87 -11.03 -11.28
CA ALA A 74 3.85 -12.05 -11.05
C ALA A 74 3.08 -12.38 -12.34
N ALA A 75 2.70 -11.36 -13.12
CA ALA A 75 1.99 -11.52 -14.40
C ALA A 75 2.80 -12.27 -15.47
N ARG A 76 4.14 -12.30 -15.34
CA ARG A 76 5.03 -13.06 -16.24
C ARG A 76 5.00 -14.57 -16.01
N ASN A 77 4.45 -15.05 -14.90
CA ASN A 77 4.27 -16.48 -14.61
C ASN A 77 2.77 -16.82 -14.44
N PRO A 78 1.99 -16.85 -15.53
CA PRO A 78 0.56 -17.12 -15.48
C PRO A 78 0.22 -18.53 -14.96
N ASP A 79 1.14 -19.50 -15.06
CA ASP A 79 0.92 -20.89 -14.59
C ASP A 79 0.93 -21.05 -13.06
N ALA A 80 1.26 -19.99 -12.30
CA ALA A 80 1.24 -19.99 -10.83
C ALA A 80 -0.07 -19.45 -10.23
N LEU A 81 -0.97 -18.90 -11.07
CA LEU A 81 -2.34 -18.59 -10.67
C LEU A 81 -3.13 -19.89 -10.76
N ASP A 82 -3.05 -20.66 -9.68
CA ASP A 82 -3.75 -21.91 -9.45
C ASP A 82 -5.26 -21.71 -9.56
N PHE A 83 -5.77 -21.76 -10.80
CA PHE A 83 -7.19 -21.76 -11.09
C PHE A 83 -7.89 -22.99 -10.49
N ASP A 84 -7.16 -24.04 -10.13
CA ASP A 84 -7.73 -25.23 -9.47
C ASP A 84 -8.13 -24.93 -8.01
N TRP A 85 -7.42 -24.02 -7.31
CA TRP A 85 -7.86 -23.54 -5.99
C TRP A 85 -9.22 -22.82 -6.06
N TYR A 86 -9.41 -21.96 -7.06
CA TYR A 86 -10.69 -21.27 -7.27
C TYR A 86 -11.79 -22.27 -7.63
N ARG A 87 -11.49 -23.22 -8.54
CA ARG A 87 -12.44 -24.26 -8.98
C ARG A 87 -12.91 -25.14 -7.83
N SER A 88 -12.00 -25.53 -6.92
CA SER A 88 -12.35 -26.34 -5.75
C SER A 88 -13.35 -25.68 -4.79
N HIS A 89 -13.33 -24.35 -4.67
CA HIS A 89 -14.25 -23.61 -3.79
C HIS A 89 -15.64 -23.46 -4.41
N PHE A 90 -15.75 -23.29 -5.74
CA PHE A 90 -17.04 -23.19 -6.41
C PHE A 90 -17.72 -24.55 -6.61
N GLU A 91 -16.95 -25.59 -6.93
CA GLU A 91 -17.49 -26.93 -7.19
C GLU A 91 -17.96 -27.63 -5.90
N SER A 92 -17.42 -27.26 -4.74
CA SER A 92 -17.89 -27.73 -3.42
C SER A 92 -19.26 -27.18 -2.98
N GLY A 93 -19.82 -26.20 -3.71
CA GLY A 93 -21.13 -25.59 -3.42
C GLY A 93 -22.33 -26.30 -4.02
N ASP A 94 -22.14 -27.22 -4.98
CA ASP A 94 -23.22 -27.88 -5.74
C ASP A 94 -23.56 -29.30 -5.24
N LEU A 95 -23.02 -29.73 -4.08
CA LEU A 95 -23.24 -31.08 -3.53
C LEU A 95 -23.98 -31.12 -2.17
N SER A 96 -24.81 -30.13 -1.84
CA SER A 96 -25.72 -30.19 -0.67
C SER A 96 -27.17 -29.93 -1.03
#